data_AF-A0A9E2KHL2-F1
#
_entry.id   AF-A0A9E2KHL2-F1
#
_cell.length_a   1.000
_cell.length_b   1.000
_cell.length_c   1.000
_cell.angle_alpha   90.00
_cell.angle_beta   90.00
_cell.angle_gamma   90.00
#
_symmetry.space_group_name_H-M   'P 1'
#
loop_
_entity.id
_entity.type
_entity.pdbx_description
1 polymer ?
#
loop_
_entity_poly.entity_id
_entity_poly.type
_entity_poly.pdbx_seq_one_letter_code
_entity_poly.pdbx_strand_id
1 'polypeptide(L)' 'VPGFSGIRIHAGNTAEQTRGCILVGYASRPGLLIDSRLWLHRLKRRIAQAKEHGEGVWITVE' A
#
# COMPACT_ATOMS: atom_id res chain seq x y z
N VAL A 1 3.43 11.56 -9.54
CA VAL A 1 3.59 12.79 -8.71
C VAL A 1 4.70 13.60 -9.34
N PRO A 2 4.49 14.89 -9.71
CA PRO A 2 5.53 15.71 -10.32
C PRO A 2 6.86 15.60 -9.54
N GLY A 3 7.95 15.25 -10.23
CA GLY A 3 9.26 15.07 -9.62
C GLY A 3 9.55 13.71 -8.97
N PHE A 4 8.64 12.73 -9.02
CA PHE A 4 8.86 11.38 -8.48
C PHE A 4 8.70 10.30 -9.55
N SER A 5 9.58 9.29 -9.51
CA SER A 5 9.52 8.10 -10.39
C SER A 5 8.37 7.13 -10.04
N GLY A 6 7.73 7.30 -8.89
CA GLY A 6 6.61 6.47 -8.45
C GLY A 6 6.09 6.84 -7.06
N ILE A 7 5.00 6.19 -6.65
CA ILE A 7 4.43 6.28 -5.31
C ILE A 7 4.76 4.98 -4.57
N ARG A 8 5.27 5.10 -3.34
CA ARG A 8 5.57 3.94 -2.50
C ARG A 8 4.33 3.49 -1.73
N ILE A 9 4.12 2.18 -1.63
CA ILE A 9 3.20 1.55 -0.68
C ILE A 9 4.03 0.94 0.45
N HIS A 10 3.76 1.28 1.71
CA HIS A 10 4.50 0.72 2.84
C HIS A 10 3.65 0.57 4.10
N ALA A 11 4.20 -0.16 5.08
CA ALA A 11 3.59 -0.32 6.38
C ALA A 11 3.63 1.01 7.14
N GLY A 12 2.49 1.38 7.72
CA GLY A 12 2.31 2.52 8.60
C GLY A 12 0.90 2.51 9.15
N ASN A 13 0.68 3.26 10.22
CA ASN A 13 -0.52 3.20 11.05
C ASN A 13 -1.26 4.53 11.10
N THR A 14 -0.55 5.65 11.02
CA THR A 14 -1.13 6.99 11.11
C THR A 14 -0.60 7.93 10.03
N ALA A 15 -1.28 9.06 9.80
CA ALA A 15 -0.95 10.02 8.74
C ALA A 15 0.47 10.61 8.88
N GLU A 16 1.00 10.71 10.11
CA GLU A 16 2.34 11.22 10.40
C GLU A 16 3.45 10.30 9.85
N GLN A 17 3.13 9.04 9.57
CA GLN A 17 4.09 8.06 9.06
C GLN A 17 4.20 8.08 7.53
N THR A 18 3.58 9.04 6.86
CA THR A 18 3.68 9.22 5.41
C THR A 18 4.00 10.66 5.01
N ARG A 19 4.69 10.82 3.89
CA ARG A 19 4.92 12.12 3.21
C ARG A 19 4.25 12.15 1.85
N GLY A 20 3.08 11.52 1.72
CA GLY A 20 2.37 11.30 0.46
C GLY A 20 2.58 9.91 -0.16
N CYS A 21 3.20 8.97 0.57
CA CYS A 21 3.16 7.54 0.25
C CYS A 21 1.83 6.91 0.69
N ILE A 22 1.46 5.79 0.09
CA ILE A 22 0.27 5.03 0.47
C ILE A 22 0.62 4.13 1.67
N LEU A 23 -0.14 4.26 2.76
CA LEU A 23 -0.06 3.36 3.89
C LEU A 23 -1.00 2.17 3.69
N VAL A 24 -0.59 0.98 4.13
CA VAL A 24 -1.40 -0.24 4.05
C VAL A 24 -1.56 -0.88 5.41
N GLY A 25 -2.79 -1.29 5.73
CA GLY A 25 -3.20 -1.91 6.98
C GLY A 25 -4.71 -2.15 7.02
N TYR A 26 -5.22 -2.67 8.12
CA TYR A 26 -6.66 -2.77 8.38
C TYR A 26 -7.16 -1.45 8.95
N ALA A 27 -8.21 -0.87 8.36
CA ALA A 27 -8.84 0.33 8.87
C ALA A 27 -9.63 0.01 10.15
N SER A 28 -9.03 0.29 11.30
CA SER A 28 -9.68 0.06 12.60
C SER A 28 -10.66 1.17 12.94
N ARG A 29 -10.30 2.42 12.62
CA ARG A 29 -11.13 3.63 12.77
C ARG A 29 -10.59 4.74 11.86
N PRO A 30 -11.34 5.83 11.61
CA PRO A 30 -10.84 6.93 10.81
C PRO A 30 -9.47 7.42 11.29
N GLY A 31 -8.51 7.52 10.37
CA GLY A 31 -7.14 7.96 10.63
C GLY A 31 -6.21 6.93 11.28
N LEU A 32 -6.66 5.69 11.54
CA LEU A 32 -5.83 4.64 12.16
C LEU A 32 -5.92 3.31 11.40
N LEU A 33 -4.75 2.85 10.95
CA LEU A 33 -4.54 1.50 10.44
C LEU A 33 -3.89 0.62 11.51
N ILE A 34 -4.21 -0.68 11.50
CA ILE A 34 -3.55 -1.71 12.31
C ILE A 34 -3.02 -2.85 11.42
N ASP A 35 -2.19 -3.72 11.98
CA ASP A 35 -1.60 -4.88 11.30
C ASP A 35 -0.87 -4.55 9.98
N SER A 36 -0.27 -3.36 9.90
CA SER A 36 0.31 -2.80 8.67
C SER A 36 1.36 -3.71 8.03
N ARG A 37 2.16 -4.42 8.82
CA ARG A 37 3.15 -5.40 8.34
C ARG A 37 2.49 -6.65 7.74
N LEU A 38 1.44 -7.17 8.38
CA LEU A 38 0.70 -8.33 7.89
C LEU A 38 0.04 -8.02 6.54
N TRP A 39 -0.64 -6.87 6.44
CA TRP A 39 -1.31 -6.47 5.22
C TRP A 39 -0.33 -6.10 4.10
N LEU A 40 0.80 -5.47 4.41
CA LEU A 40 1.87 -5.25 3.43
C LEU A 40 2.39 -6.59 2.87
N HIS A 41 2.62 -7.58 3.73
CA HIS A 41 3.08 -8.91 3.29
C HIS A 41 2.05 -9.58 2.36
N ARG A 42 0.76 -9.56 2.73
CA ARG A 42 -0.32 -10.10 1.91
C ARG A 42 -0.43 -9.39 0.56
N LEU A 43 -0.34 -8.06 0.55
CA LEU A 43 -0.39 -7.27 -0.68
C LEU A 43 0.79 -7.63 -1.60
N LYS A 44 2.02 -7.66 -1.07
CA LYS A 44 3.21 -8.05 -1.85
C LYS A 44 3.07 -9.44 -2.48
N ARG A 45 2.54 -10.41 -1.73
CA ARG A 45 2.29 -11.76 -2.25
C ARG A 45 1.30 -11.76 -3.42
N ARG A 46 0.19 -11.04 -3.31
CA ARG A 46 -0.79 -10.93 -4.41
C ARG A 46 -0.20 -10.27 -5.65
N ILE A 47 0.60 -9.21 -5.46
CA ILE A 47 1.29 -8.53 -6.58
C ILE A 47 2.29 -9.47 -7.24
N ALA A 48 3.07 -10.23 -6.46
CA ALA A 48 4.04 -11.18 -7.00
C ALA A 48 3.35 -12.27 -7.82
N GLN A 49 2.28 -12.86 -7.29
CA GLN A 49 1.50 -13.88 -7.98
C GLN A 49 0.88 -13.37 -9.29
N ALA A 50 0.29 -12.17 -9.29
CA ALA A 50 -0.25 -11.55 -10.50
C ALA A 50 0.85 -11.36 -11.56
N LYS A 51 2.03 -10.90 -11.15
CA LYS A 51 3.19 -10.76 -12.05
C LYS A 51 3.69 -12.08 -12.60
N GLU A 52 3.72 -13.14 -11.79
CA GLU A 52 4.08 -14.50 -12.22
C GLU A 52 3.13 -15.03 -13.30
N HIS A 53 1.87 -14.61 -13.26
CA HIS A 53 0.86 -14.95 -14.27
C HIS A 53 0.81 -13.99 -15.47
N GLY A 54 1.70 -12.98 -15.53
CA GLY A 54 1.69 -11.98 -16.60
C GLY A 54 0.54 -10.97 -16.51
N GLU A 55 -0.13 -10.87 -15.35
CA GLU A 55 -1.23 -9.94 -15.11
C GLU A 55 -0.70 -8.55 -14.75
N GLY A 56 -1.37 -7.51 -15.26
CA GLY A 56 -1.17 -6.13 -14.82
C GLY A 56 -1.79 -5.89 -13.44
N VAL A 57 -1.15 -5.08 -12.61
CA VAL A 57 -1.68 -4.67 -11.30
C VAL A 57 -1.94 -3.18 -11.30
N TRP A 58 -3.19 -2.80 -11.04
CA TRP A 58 -3.65 -1.42 -11.04
C TRP A 58 -4.28 -1.06 -9.69
N ILE A 59 -4.21 0.22 -9.33
CA ILE A 59 -4.92 0.80 -8.19
C ILE A 59 -5.68 2.02 -8.68
N THR A 60 -6.96 2.09 -8.35
CA THR A 60 -7.80 3.28 -8.58
C THR A 60 -7.76 4.14 -7.33
N VAL A 61 -7.63 5.45 -7.51
CA VAL A 61 -7.66 6.44 -6.42
C VAL A 61 -8.86 7.35 -6.67
N GLU A 62 -9.66 7.57 -5.63
CA GLU A 62 -10.84 8.45 -5.61
C GLU A 62 -10.65 9.59 -4.61
#